data_AF-A0A7X0HI16-F1
#
_entry.id   AF-A0A7X0HI16-F1
#
_cell.length_a   1.000
_cell.length_b   1.000
_cell.length_c   1.000
_cell.angle_alpha   90.00
_cell.angle_beta   90.00
_cell.angle_gamma   90.00
#
_symmetry.space_group_name_H-M   'P 1'
#
loop_
_entity.id
_entity.type
_entity.pdbx_description
1 polymer ?
#
loop_
_entity_poly.entity_id
_entity_poly.type
_entity_poly.pdbx_seq_one_letter_code
_entity_poly.pdbx_strand_id
1 'polypeptide(L)'
;MAWNEWESLKSAKAAASPGGGGSGGGGGARGDLVAHQDDLGAVGHEAFVLHRALSRQADISGAGLDRSGACSTSQAAVSLKSHHFAMGPALGTTVTVWTAQLKHLLQACAHISNHLDHTKASHAQDDAKVRTKIRGIVAPDTPVSRLTEYFK
;
A
#
# COMPACT_ATOMS: atom_id res chain seq x y z
N MET A 1 -3.11 -10.89 19.52
CA MET A 1 -3.54 -12.09 18.75
C MET A 1 -3.29 -11.92 17.25
N ALA A 2 -3.74 -10.83 16.60
CA ALA A 2 -3.49 -10.57 15.17
C ALA A 2 -2.00 -10.49 14.75
N TRP A 3 -1.10 -10.16 15.68
CA TRP A 3 0.34 -10.05 15.41
C TRP A 3 1.01 -11.41 15.12
N ASN A 4 0.61 -12.47 15.82
CA ASN A 4 1.14 -13.81 15.59
C ASN A 4 0.64 -14.39 14.27
N GLU A 5 -0.61 -14.10 13.91
CA GLU A 5 -1.20 -14.46 12.63
C GLU A 5 -0.50 -13.74 11.48
N TRP A 6 -0.23 -12.44 11.64
CA TRP A 6 0.53 -11.65 10.66
C TRP A 6 1.97 -12.16 10.48
N GLU A 7 2.66 -12.51 11.58
CA GLU A 7 3.98 -13.15 11.50
C GLU A 7 3.93 -14.54 10.83
N SER A 8 2.88 -15.33 11.10
CA SER A 8 2.69 -16.63 10.46
C SER A 8 2.46 -16.52 8.94
N LEU A 9 1.71 -15.50 8.50
CA LEU A 9 1.43 -15.26 7.09
C LEU A 9 2.69 -14.77 6.35
N LYS A 10 3.47 -13.90 7.00
CA LYS A 10 4.78 -13.43 6.51
C LYS A 10 5.78 -14.56 6.37
N SER A 11 5.92 -15.39 7.40
CA SER A 11 6.85 -16.53 7.39
C SER A 11 6.43 -17.59 6.38
N ALA A 12 5.12 -17.86 6.22
CA ALA A 12 4.60 -18.75 5.18
C ALA A 12 4.90 -18.23 3.76
N LYS A 13 4.72 -16.92 3.51
CA LYS A 13 5.04 -16.31 2.21
C LYS A 13 6.56 -16.20 1.95
N ALA A 14 7.35 -15.96 2.98
CA ALA A 14 8.81 -15.94 2.89
C ALA A 14 9.37 -17.34 2.63
N ALA A 15 8.82 -18.38 3.26
CA ALA A 15 9.19 -19.77 3.01
C ALA A 15 8.76 -20.27 1.62
N ALA A 16 7.68 -19.69 1.07
CA ALA A 16 7.23 -19.94 -0.30
C ALA A 16 8.02 -19.14 -1.37
N SER A 17 8.90 -18.22 -0.96
CA SER A 17 9.66 -17.36 -1.88
C SER A 17 11.13 -17.78 -1.88
N PRO A 18 11.68 -18.31 -2.99
CA PRO A 18 13.09 -18.61 -3.06
C PRO A 18 13.87 -17.30 -3.28
N GLY A 19 14.45 -16.77 -2.20
CA GLY A 19 15.62 -15.90 -2.23
C GLY A 19 15.38 -14.41 -2.56
N GLY A 20 15.30 -13.59 -1.52
CA GLY A 20 15.59 -12.16 -1.63
C GLY A 20 17.09 -11.91 -1.48
N GLY A 21 17.72 -11.38 -2.54
CA GLY A 21 19.12 -10.94 -2.52
C GLY A 21 19.55 -10.47 -3.91
N GLY A 22 20.00 -9.22 -4.02
CA GLY A 22 20.17 -8.52 -5.29
C GLY A 22 21.33 -8.97 -6.18
N SER A 23 21.29 -8.45 -7.41
CA SER A 23 22.33 -8.40 -8.45
C SER A 23 22.81 -9.72 -9.08
N GLY A 24 22.82 -9.76 -10.40
CA GLY A 24 23.54 -10.77 -11.19
C GLY A 24 22.62 -11.67 -12.01
N GLY A 25 22.80 -11.62 -13.33
CA GLY A 25 22.06 -12.43 -14.29
C GLY A 25 22.21 -13.94 -14.07
N GLY A 26 21.20 -14.69 -14.49
CA GLY A 26 21.18 -16.14 -14.47
C GLY A 26 19.76 -16.65 -14.61
N GLY A 27 19.41 -17.06 -15.84
CA GLY A 27 18.13 -17.67 -16.15
C GLY A 27 17.95 -18.99 -15.41
N GLY A 28 16.90 -19.06 -14.60
CA GLY A 28 16.43 -20.26 -13.92
C GLY A 28 15.07 -19.90 -13.34
N ALA A 29 14.03 -20.64 -13.74
CA ALA A 29 12.60 -20.40 -13.51
C ALA A 29 12.30 -19.57 -12.24
N ARG A 30 12.40 -18.25 -12.38
CA ARG A 30 11.90 -17.29 -11.42
C ARG A 30 10.41 -17.52 -11.42
N GLY A 31 9.81 -17.84 -10.27
CA GLY A 31 8.35 -17.82 -10.15
C GLY A 31 7.88 -16.51 -10.75
N ASP A 32 7.17 -16.60 -11.87
CA ASP A 32 6.76 -15.41 -12.62
C ASP A 32 5.83 -14.64 -11.70
N LEU A 33 6.25 -13.46 -11.26
CA LEU A 33 5.44 -12.60 -10.42
C LEU A 33 4.38 -11.97 -11.32
N VAL A 34 3.38 -12.77 -11.68
CA VAL A 34 2.22 -12.33 -12.45
C VAL A 34 1.30 -11.57 -11.50
N ALA A 35 1.14 -10.28 -11.76
CA ALA A 35 0.16 -9.44 -11.07
C ALA A 35 -0.96 -9.09 -12.05
N HIS A 36 -2.21 -9.32 -11.63
CA HIS A 36 -3.39 -8.93 -12.41
C HIS A 36 -3.88 -7.54 -12.01
N GLN A 37 -4.42 -6.80 -12.96
CA GLN A 37 -4.86 -5.42 -12.75
C GLN A 37 -5.98 -5.30 -11.73
N ASP A 38 -6.85 -6.29 -11.66
CA ASP A 38 -7.93 -6.34 -10.67
C ASP A 38 -7.37 -6.56 -9.26
N ASP A 39 -6.36 -7.43 -9.12
CA ASP A 39 -5.70 -7.68 -7.83
C ASP A 39 -4.95 -6.44 -7.35
N LEU A 40 -4.22 -5.75 -8.23
CA LEU A 40 -3.55 -4.50 -7.90
C LEU A 40 -4.55 -3.40 -7.53
N GLY A 41 -5.68 -3.33 -8.24
CA GLY A 41 -6.78 -2.42 -7.90
C GLY A 41 -7.40 -2.71 -6.54
N ALA A 42 -7.60 -3.99 -6.20
CA ALA A 42 -8.12 -4.40 -4.90
C ALA A 42 -7.17 -4.01 -3.75
N VAL A 43 -5.86 -4.25 -3.91
CA VAL A 43 -4.85 -3.83 -2.91
C VAL A 43 -4.81 -2.31 -2.74
N GLY A 44 -4.87 -1.55 -3.84
CA GLY A 44 -4.94 -0.09 -3.79
C GLY A 44 -6.18 0.42 -3.04
N HIS A 45 -7.33 -0.22 -3.28
CA HIS A 45 -8.58 0.10 -2.59
C HIS A 45 -8.49 -0.18 -1.07
N GLU A 46 -8.00 -1.36 -0.69
CA GLU A 46 -7.84 -1.72 0.73
C GLU A 46 -6.88 -0.77 1.45
N ALA A 47 -5.78 -0.36 0.81
CA ALA A 47 -4.87 0.64 1.35
C ALA A 47 -5.58 2.00 1.58
N PHE A 48 -6.45 2.42 0.66
CA PHE A 48 -7.26 3.62 0.80
C PHE A 48 -8.29 3.51 1.95
N VAL A 49 -8.98 2.38 2.07
CA VAL A 49 -9.93 2.11 3.16
C VAL A 49 -9.20 2.15 4.52
N LEU A 50 -8.05 1.49 4.62
CA LEU A 50 -7.24 1.48 5.82
C LEU A 50 -6.73 2.88 6.18
N HIS A 51 -6.23 3.64 5.20
CA HIS A 51 -5.85 5.04 5.40
C HIS A 51 -6.99 5.85 6.03
N ARG A 52 -8.19 5.76 5.45
CA ARG A 52 -9.38 6.46 5.93
C ARG A 52 -9.81 6.03 7.33
N ALA A 53 -9.74 4.74 7.64
CA ALA A 53 -10.05 4.23 8.98
C ALA A 53 -9.04 4.75 10.01
N LEU A 54 -7.73 4.65 9.72
CA LEU A 54 -6.66 5.13 10.58
C LEU A 54 -6.75 6.64 10.81
N SER A 55 -7.00 7.46 9.78
CA SER A 55 -7.11 8.91 9.93
C SER A 55 -8.26 9.32 10.86
N ARG A 56 -9.36 8.54 10.90
CA ARG A 56 -10.53 8.85 11.73
C ARG A 56 -10.44 8.30 13.15
N GLN A 57 -9.91 7.09 13.29
CA GLN A 57 -10.02 6.32 14.54
C GLN A 57 -8.73 6.34 15.35
N ALA A 58 -7.58 6.41 14.69
CA ALA A 58 -6.28 6.29 15.35
C ALA A 58 -5.63 7.65 15.61
N ASP A 59 -6.09 8.73 14.97
CA ASP A 59 -5.60 10.08 15.25
C ASP A 59 -6.15 10.60 16.57
N ILE A 60 -5.57 10.07 17.65
CA ILE A 60 -5.87 10.50 19.01
C ILE A 60 -5.44 11.94 19.23
N SER A 61 -4.45 12.44 18.48
CA SER A 61 -3.87 13.79 18.62
C SER A 61 -4.91 14.90 18.44
N GLY A 62 -5.90 14.70 17.55
CA GLY A 62 -7.01 15.64 17.30
C GLY A 62 -8.27 15.42 18.13
N ALA A 63 -8.35 14.35 18.93
CA ALA A 63 -9.55 13.94 19.68
C ALA A 63 -9.66 14.63 21.07
N GLY A 64 -9.42 15.94 21.12
CA GLY A 64 -9.59 16.74 22.34
C GLY A 64 -11.07 17.03 22.63
N LEU A 65 -11.49 16.91 23.89
CA LEU A 65 -12.82 17.30 24.37
C LEU A 65 -13.01 18.82 24.43
N ASP A 66 -11.93 19.60 24.36
CA ASP A 66 -11.98 21.05 24.35
C ASP A 66 -11.50 21.63 23.00
N ARG A 67 -11.91 22.88 22.73
CA ARG A 67 -11.51 23.62 21.53
C ARG A 67 -10.01 24.01 21.53
N SER A 68 -9.20 23.54 22.48
CA SER A 68 -7.77 23.87 22.54
C SER A 68 -6.93 23.06 21.55
N GLY A 69 -7.48 21.99 20.98
CA GLY A 69 -6.79 21.14 20.01
C GLY A 69 -5.81 20.15 20.64
N ALA A 70 -5.77 20.03 21.97
CA ALA A 70 -4.98 19.02 22.66
C ALA A 70 -5.81 17.75 22.93
N CYS A 71 -5.30 16.59 22.49
CA CYS A 71 -5.86 15.28 22.86
C CYS A 71 -6.00 15.12 24.39
N SER A 72 -7.08 14.45 24.84
CA SER A 72 -7.29 14.05 26.24
C SER A 72 -6.09 13.32 26.86
N THR A 73 -5.37 12.52 26.07
CA THR A 73 -4.17 11.80 26.54
C THR A 73 -2.98 12.75 26.76
N SER A 74 -2.80 13.74 25.89
CA SER A 74 -1.77 14.78 26.06
C SER A 74 -2.06 15.65 27.30
N GLN A 75 -3.33 15.99 27.52
CA GLN A 75 -3.76 16.75 28.71
C GLN A 75 -3.55 15.94 30.00
N ALA A 76 -3.88 14.65 30.00
CA ALA A 76 -3.60 13.75 31.11
C ALA A 76 -2.09 13.66 31.39
N ALA A 77 -1.25 13.58 30.36
CA ALA A 77 0.20 13.56 30.51
C ALA A 77 0.71 14.85 31.17
N VAL A 78 0.20 16.01 30.76
CA VAL A 78 0.55 17.31 31.36
C VAL A 78 0.10 17.40 32.82
N SER A 79 -1.14 17.01 33.12
CA SER A 79 -1.69 17.03 34.48
C SER A 79 -0.93 16.08 35.42
N LEU A 80 -0.68 14.84 35.00
CA LEU A 80 0.10 13.89 35.80
C LEU A 80 1.52 14.40 36.04
N LYS A 81 2.14 15.02 35.02
CA LYS A 81 3.46 15.63 35.15
C LYS A 81 3.45 16.81 36.12
N SER A 82 2.43 17.68 36.10
CA SER A 82 2.33 18.82 37.03
C SER A 82 2.12 18.37 38.48
N HIS A 83 1.55 17.18 38.69
CA HIS A 83 1.42 16.55 40.01
C HIS A 83 2.61 15.64 40.38
N HIS A 84 3.74 15.74 39.67
CA HIS A 84 4.97 14.97 39.92
C HIS A 84 4.82 13.44 39.79
N PHE A 85 3.78 12.95 39.10
CA PHE A 85 3.68 11.53 38.77
C PHE A 85 4.62 11.17 37.63
N ALA A 86 5.47 10.14 37.84
CA ALA A 86 6.38 9.61 36.81
C ALA A 86 5.64 9.13 35.54
N MET A 87 4.37 8.78 35.66
CA MET A 87 3.51 8.41 34.53
C MET A 87 3.28 9.56 33.53
N GLY A 88 3.32 10.82 33.97
CA GLY A 88 3.09 11.98 33.11
C GLY A 88 4.11 12.08 31.96
N PRO A 89 5.43 12.15 32.26
CA PRO A 89 6.47 12.10 31.23
C PRO A 89 6.40 10.86 30.33
N ALA A 90 6.16 9.67 30.92
CA ALA A 90 6.06 8.42 30.17
C ALA A 90 4.91 8.46 29.15
N LEU A 91 3.72 8.91 29.58
CA LEU A 91 2.55 9.05 28.71
C LEU A 91 2.79 10.09 27.60
N GLY A 92 3.50 11.18 27.89
CA GLY A 92 3.90 12.17 26.89
C GLY A 92 4.81 11.57 25.79
N THR A 93 5.78 10.74 26.18
CA THR A 93 6.60 9.99 25.22
C THR A 93 5.75 9.02 24.40
N THR A 94 4.83 8.28 25.04
CA THR A 94 3.95 7.34 24.34
C THR A 94 3.10 8.02 23.27
N VAL A 95 2.47 9.17 23.59
CA VAL A 95 1.68 9.93 22.60
C VAL A 95 2.57 10.39 21.44
N THR A 96 3.76 10.90 21.74
CA THR A 96 4.71 11.35 20.71
C THR A 96 5.07 10.23 19.73
N VAL A 97 5.42 9.05 20.27
CA VAL A 97 5.77 7.88 19.46
C VAL A 97 4.56 7.39 18.67
N TRP A 98 3.38 7.30 19.29
CA TRP A 98 2.14 6.90 18.63
C TRP A 98 1.82 7.80 17.43
N THR A 99 1.79 9.13 17.63
CA THR A 99 1.50 10.07 16.56
C THR A 99 2.51 9.97 15.43
N ALA A 100 3.80 9.77 15.74
CA ALA A 100 4.81 9.56 14.72
C ALA A 100 4.56 8.27 13.92
N GLN A 101 4.30 7.14 14.57
CA GLN A 101 4.07 5.86 13.89
C GLN A 101 2.80 5.88 13.05
N LEU A 102 1.72 6.46 13.56
CA LEU A 102 0.48 6.64 12.81
C LEU A 102 0.70 7.45 11.53
N LYS A 103 1.45 8.55 11.61
CA LYS A 103 1.78 9.37 10.43
C LYS A 103 2.54 8.57 9.38
N HIS A 104 3.51 7.75 9.79
CA HIS A 104 4.22 6.87 8.85
C HIS A 104 3.28 5.86 8.18
N LEU A 105 2.39 5.22 8.94
CA LEU A 105 1.40 4.30 8.41
C LEU A 105 0.43 4.97 7.42
N LEU A 106 -0.06 6.17 7.75
CA LEU A 106 -0.92 6.94 6.85
C LEU A 106 -0.19 7.29 5.55
N GLN A 107 1.05 7.77 5.62
CA GLN A 107 1.85 8.06 4.42
C GLN A 107 2.10 6.80 3.59
N ALA A 108 2.42 5.68 4.21
CA ALA A 108 2.62 4.42 3.51
C ALA A 108 1.35 3.95 2.79
N CYS A 109 0.19 4.00 3.46
CA CYS A 109 -1.09 3.61 2.86
C CYS A 109 -1.46 4.52 1.68
N ALA A 110 -1.29 5.84 1.83
CA ALA A 110 -1.53 6.80 0.76
C ALA A 110 -0.56 6.60 -0.42
N HIS A 111 0.70 6.31 -0.16
CA HIS A 111 1.68 6.03 -1.20
C HIS A 111 1.33 4.76 -1.98
N ILE A 112 0.94 3.68 -1.30
CA ILE A 112 0.51 2.44 -1.93
C ILE A 112 -0.74 2.67 -2.79
N SER A 113 -1.78 3.30 -2.24
CA SER A 113 -3.03 3.53 -2.99
C SER A 113 -2.77 4.37 -4.24
N ASN A 114 -2.07 5.49 -4.09
CA ASN A 114 -1.79 6.40 -5.20
C ASN A 114 -0.91 5.74 -6.28
N HIS A 115 0.09 4.98 -5.87
CA HIS A 115 0.99 4.30 -6.81
C HIS A 115 0.23 3.24 -7.62
N LEU A 116 -0.60 2.42 -6.98
CA LEU A 116 -1.36 1.38 -7.67
C LEU A 116 -2.45 1.96 -8.59
N ASP A 117 -3.11 3.04 -8.16
CA ASP A 117 -4.04 3.79 -9.02
C ASP A 117 -3.33 4.34 -10.27
N HIS A 118 -2.12 4.88 -10.10
CA HIS A 118 -1.30 5.36 -11.22
C HIS A 118 -0.88 4.22 -12.16
N THR A 119 -0.38 3.11 -11.63
CA THR A 119 0.00 1.92 -12.42
C THR A 119 -1.19 1.42 -13.25
N LYS A 120 -2.38 1.30 -12.63
CA LYS A 120 -3.60 0.87 -13.32
C LYS A 120 -3.96 1.83 -14.46
N ALA A 121 -3.91 3.14 -14.22
CA ALA A 121 -4.23 4.15 -15.23
C ALA A 121 -3.23 4.15 -16.40
N SER A 122 -1.93 4.02 -16.11
CA SER A 122 -0.88 4.00 -17.15
C SER A 122 -1.03 2.79 -18.07
N HIS A 123 -1.25 1.61 -17.53
CA HIS A 123 -1.46 0.40 -18.33
C HIS A 123 -2.74 0.47 -19.17
N ALA A 124 -3.84 0.99 -18.63
CA ALA A 124 -5.06 1.19 -19.42
C ALA A 124 -4.83 2.16 -20.60
N GLN A 125 -4.00 3.19 -20.41
CA GLN A 125 -3.60 4.10 -21.49
C GLN A 125 -2.73 3.40 -22.53
N ASP A 126 -1.79 2.56 -22.11
CA ASP A 126 -0.92 1.81 -23.03
C ASP A 126 -1.70 0.76 -23.82
N ASP A 127 -2.64 0.06 -23.20
CA ASP A 127 -3.57 -0.86 -23.88
C ASP A 127 -4.41 -0.12 -24.94
N ALA A 128 -4.85 1.11 -24.64
CA ALA A 128 -5.55 1.94 -25.60
C ALA A 128 -4.64 2.34 -26.79
N LYS A 129 -3.37 2.72 -26.53
CA LYS A 129 -2.40 3.01 -27.59
C LYS A 129 -2.11 1.79 -28.46
N VAL A 130 -1.92 0.62 -27.86
CA VAL A 130 -1.68 -0.65 -28.56
C VAL A 130 -2.88 -0.99 -29.45
N ARG A 131 -4.10 -0.94 -28.92
CA ARG A 131 -5.34 -1.17 -29.68
C ARG A 131 -5.48 -0.21 -30.86
N THR A 132 -5.16 1.07 -30.68
CA THR A 132 -5.19 2.05 -31.77
C THR A 132 -4.14 1.76 -32.83
N LYS A 133 -2.90 1.42 -32.44
CA LYS A 133 -1.85 1.02 -33.39
C LYS A 133 -2.23 -0.22 -34.18
N ILE A 134 -2.77 -1.25 -33.53
CA ILE A 134 -3.23 -2.48 -34.20
C ILE A 134 -4.32 -2.15 -35.23
N ARG A 135 -5.32 -1.34 -34.86
CA ARG A 135 -6.37 -0.89 -35.79
C ARG A 135 -5.86 -0.01 -36.94
N GLY A 136 -4.79 0.76 -36.72
CA GLY A 136 -4.19 1.59 -37.76
C GLY A 136 -3.33 0.79 -38.76
N ILE A 137 -2.76 -0.32 -38.31
CA ILE A 137 -1.98 -1.25 -39.16
C ILE A 137 -2.90 -2.17 -39.96
N VAL A 138 -4.03 -2.57 -39.37
CA VAL A 138 -5.03 -3.44 -40.00
C VAL A 138 -6.11 -2.57 -40.62
N ALA A 139 -6.08 -2.35 -41.95
CA ALA A 139 -7.27 -1.88 -42.66
C ALA A 139 -8.43 -2.88 -42.38
N PRO A 140 -9.71 -2.45 -42.33
CA PRO A 140 -10.84 -3.25 -41.81
C PRO A 140 -10.99 -4.66 -42.45
N ASP A 141 -10.34 -4.90 -43.59
CA ASP A 141 -10.48 -6.10 -44.41
C ASP A 141 -9.19 -6.95 -44.45
N THR A 142 -8.16 -6.59 -43.68
CA THR A 142 -6.85 -7.28 -43.70
C THR A 142 -6.84 -8.41 -42.66
N PRO A 143 -6.54 -9.67 -43.03
CA PRO A 143 -6.51 -10.78 -42.07
C PRO A 143 -5.40 -10.55 -41.03
N VAL A 144 -5.73 -10.79 -39.75
CA VAL A 144 -4.87 -10.55 -38.57
C VAL A 144 -3.58 -11.40 -38.58
N SER A 145 -3.50 -12.39 -39.46
CA SER A 145 -2.36 -13.30 -39.61
C SER A 145 -2.10 -13.64 -41.07
N ARG A 146 -0.83 -13.55 -41.49
CA ARG A 146 -0.29 -14.10 -42.75
C ARG A 146 0.26 -15.51 -42.58
N LEU A 147 0.20 -16.11 -41.40
CA LEU A 147 0.80 -17.43 -41.14
C LEU A 147 0.19 -18.53 -42.00
N THR A 148 -1.08 -18.39 -42.40
CA THR A 148 -1.73 -19.28 -43.35
C THR A 148 -1.09 -19.27 -44.75
N GLU A 149 -0.34 -18.23 -45.11
CA GLU A 149 0.42 -18.19 -46.37
C GLU A 149 1.66 -19.12 -46.34
N TYR A 150 2.11 -19.55 -45.15
CA TYR A 150 3.34 -20.32 -44.96
C TYR A 150 3.13 -21.80 -44.61
N PHE A 151 1.89 -22.22 -44.34
CA PHE A 151 1.56 -23.64 -44.16
C PHE A 151 0.94 -24.16 -45.45
N LYS A 152 1.73 -24.92 -46.23
CA LYS A 152 1.30 -25.64 -47.44
C LYS A 152 1.34 -27.14 -47.20
#